data_AF-A0A5C6DHR0-F1
#
_entry.id   AF-A0A5C6DHR0-F1
#
_cell.length_a   1.000
_cell.length_b   1.000
_cell.length_c   1.000
_cell.angle_alpha   90.00
_cell.angle_beta   90.00
_cell.angle_gamma   90.00
#
_symmetry.space_group_name_H-M   'P 1'
#
loop_
_entity.id
_entity.type
_entity.pdbx_description
1 polymer ?
#
loop_
_entity_poly.entity_id
_entity_poly.type
_entity_poly.pdbx_seq_one_letter_code
_entity_poly.pdbx_strand_id
1 'polypeptide(L)'
;MAKRKRKLTAAEKRAKKERRKKFQWIFINGKQVRIKRPQTIDGLSVEEFIFLNADPIWLHQNEMREYIQPEPSLFPCEDEVNAAFDVAWQEDAIEEQ
;
A
#
# COMPACT_ATOMS: atom_id res chain seq x y z
N MET A 1 -31.42 40.21 11.89
CA MET A 1 -30.27 41.06 11.50
C MET A 1 -29.11 40.18 11.01
N ALA A 2 -28.79 40.21 9.72
CA ALA A 2 -27.63 39.48 9.21
C ALA A 2 -26.34 40.23 9.59
N LYS A 3 -25.42 39.57 10.29
CA LYS A 3 -24.13 40.17 10.66
C LYS A 3 -23.34 40.51 9.39
N ARG A 4 -22.85 41.75 9.27
CA ARG A 4 -21.96 42.18 8.17
C ARG A 4 -20.70 41.32 8.17
N LYS A 5 -20.46 40.57 7.08
CA LYS A 5 -19.24 39.76 6.91
C LYS A 5 -18.06 40.67 6.56
N ARG A 6 -17.11 40.85 7.50
CA ARG A 6 -15.83 41.51 7.24
C ARG A 6 -14.92 40.62 6.39
N LYS A 7 -14.03 41.22 5.60
CA LYS A 7 -12.93 40.51 4.95
C LYS A 7 -11.93 39.98 6.00
N LEU A 8 -11.37 38.80 5.74
CA LEU A 8 -10.35 38.18 6.58
C LEU A 8 -8.99 38.86 6.36
N THR A 9 -8.27 39.09 7.44
CA THR A 9 -6.88 39.57 7.45
C THR A 9 -5.92 38.48 6.90
N ALA A 10 -4.69 38.87 6.54
CA ALA A 10 -3.69 37.93 6.04
C ALA A 10 -3.35 36.84 7.08
N ALA A 11 -3.24 37.20 8.36
CA ALA A 11 -2.98 36.27 9.45
C ALA A 11 -4.13 35.24 9.61
N GLU A 12 -5.38 35.70 9.57
CA GLU A 12 -6.55 34.81 9.65
C GLU A 12 -6.62 33.86 8.44
N LYS A 13 -6.26 34.33 7.24
CA LYS A 13 -6.15 33.48 6.04
C LYS A 13 -5.09 32.39 6.20
N ARG A 14 -3.91 32.73 6.73
CA ARG A 14 -2.84 31.76 7.00
C ARG A 14 -3.27 30.71 8.03
N ALA A 15 -3.84 31.13 9.16
CA ALA A 15 -4.37 30.23 10.18
C ALA A 15 -5.46 29.30 9.62
N LYS A 16 -6.33 29.81 8.73
CA LYS A 16 -7.33 28.98 8.05
C LYS A 16 -6.68 27.94 7.14
N LYS A 17 -5.61 28.30 6.41
CA LYS A 17 -4.86 27.36 5.56
C LYS A 17 -4.19 26.27 6.39
N GLU A 18 -3.54 26.64 7.50
CA GLU A 18 -2.93 25.67 8.41
C GLU A 18 -3.92 24.70 9.03
N ARG A 19 -5.10 25.19 9.47
CA ARG A 19 -6.16 24.32 10.00
C ARG A 19 -6.65 23.32 8.96
N ARG A 20 -6.77 23.71 7.69
CA ARG A 20 -7.16 22.82 6.58
C ARG A 20 -6.11 21.77 6.24
N LYS A 21 -4.83 22.10 6.42
CA LYS A 21 -3.71 21.16 6.29
C LYS A 21 -3.67 20.15 7.43
N LYS A 22 -3.90 20.60 8.68
CA LYS A 22 -3.80 19.74 9.87
C LYS A 22 -5.05 18.89 10.13
N PHE A 23 -6.23 19.37 9.72
CA PHE A 23 -7.50 18.74 10.06
C PHE A 23 -8.42 18.59 8.85
N GLN A 24 -9.25 17.55 8.88
CA GLN A 24 -10.32 17.33 7.92
C GLN A 24 -11.64 17.07 8.65
N TRP A 25 -12.75 17.30 7.95
CA TRP A 25 -14.08 16.94 8.41
C TRP A 25 -14.43 15.59 7.81
N ILE A 26 -14.84 14.65 8.63
CA ILE A 26 -15.40 13.37 8.20
C ILE A 26 -16.78 13.18 8.83
N PHE A 27 -17.59 12.33 8.22
CA PHE A 27 -18.86 11.91 8.80
C PHE A 27 -18.65 10.59 9.54
N ILE A 28 -18.90 10.59 10.85
CA ILE A 28 -18.95 9.38 11.66
C ILE A 28 -20.37 9.27 12.21
N ASN A 29 -21.04 8.15 11.91
CA ASN A 29 -22.38 7.84 12.43
C ASN A 29 -23.40 8.98 12.21
N GLY A 30 -23.41 9.56 11.01
CA GLY A 30 -24.30 10.67 10.64
C GLY A 30 -23.94 12.03 11.25
N LYS A 31 -22.86 12.12 12.03
CA LYS A 31 -22.37 13.38 12.60
C LYS A 31 -21.11 13.86 11.89
N GLN A 32 -21.05 15.16 11.59
CA GLN A 32 -19.87 15.78 11.02
C GLN A 32 -18.84 16.07 12.12
N VAL A 33 -17.70 15.37 12.11
CA VAL A 33 -16.64 15.45 13.13
C VAL A 33 -15.33 15.93 12.51
N ARG A 34 -14.62 16.81 13.20
CA ARG A 34 -13.30 17.32 12.78
C ARG A 34 -12.20 16.49 13.42
N ILE A 35 -11.40 15.81 12.58
CA ILE A 35 -10.29 14.95 13.01
C ILE A 35 -8.98 15.48 12.43
N LYS A 36 -7.85 15.16 13.08
CA LYS A 36 -6.52 15.37 12.49
C LYS A 36 -6.43 14.56 11.18
N ARG A 37 -5.79 15.10 10.15
CA ARG A 37 -5.57 14.32 8.93
C ARG A 37 -4.69 13.12 9.28
N PRO A 38 -5.02 11.90 8.80
CA PRO A 38 -4.11 10.77 8.92
C PRO A 38 -2.76 11.16 8.29
N GLN A 39 -1.67 10.61 8.83
CA GLN A 39 -0.36 10.89 8.27
C GLN A 39 -0.29 10.26 6.88
N THR A 40 0.15 11.05 5.91
CA THR A 40 0.33 10.62 4.52
C THR A 40 1.76 10.99 4.19
N ILE A 41 2.59 9.99 3.86
CA ILE A 41 3.99 10.17 3.49
C ILE A 41 4.03 10.27 1.98
N ASP A 42 4.49 11.40 1.44
CA ASP A 42 4.60 11.67 -0.01
C ASP A 42 3.34 11.38 -0.85
N GLY A 43 2.15 11.50 -0.24
CA GLY A 43 0.87 11.24 -0.90
C GLY A 43 0.37 9.79 -0.77
N LEU A 44 1.17 8.90 -0.18
CA LEU A 44 0.82 7.53 0.16
C LEU A 44 0.39 7.42 1.62
N SER A 45 -0.51 6.47 1.92
CA SER A 45 -0.75 6.06 3.29
C SER A 45 0.53 5.54 3.95
N VAL A 46 0.59 5.54 5.28
CA VAL A 46 1.75 5.03 6.01
C VAL A 46 1.96 3.55 5.69
N GLU A 47 0.86 2.80 5.60
CA GLU A 47 0.87 1.37 5.27
C GLU A 47 1.41 1.11 3.86
N GLU A 48 0.95 1.85 2.85
CA GLU A 48 1.47 1.75 1.47
C GLU A 48 2.95 2.14 1.40
N PHE A 49 3.35 3.18 2.14
CA PHE A 49 4.76 3.59 2.19
C PHE A 49 5.64 2.49 2.78
N ILE A 50 5.19 1.84 3.85
CA ILE A 50 5.89 0.70 4.47
C ILE A 50 5.97 -0.45 3.47
N PHE A 51 4.87 -0.82 2.82
CA PHE A 51 4.86 -1.95 1.88
C PHE A 51 5.84 -1.77 0.71
N LEU A 52 5.98 -0.55 0.20
CA LEU A 52 6.86 -0.27 -0.94
C LEU A 52 8.34 -0.16 -0.58
N ASN A 53 8.68 0.23 0.66
CA ASN A 53 10.05 0.59 1.04
C ASN A 53 10.66 -0.30 2.13
N ALA A 54 9.87 -1.12 2.83
CA ALA A 54 10.37 -1.89 3.96
C ALA A 54 11.13 -3.14 3.53
N ASP A 55 12.29 -3.34 4.14
CA ASP A 55 13.05 -4.58 4.00
C ASP A 55 12.31 -5.76 4.66
N PRO A 56 12.49 -7.01 4.19
CA PRO A 56 11.91 -8.20 4.82
C PRO A 56 12.29 -8.36 6.30
N ILE A 57 13.49 -7.93 6.68
CA ILE A 57 13.97 -7.90 8.07
C ILE A 57 13.11 -6.94 8.90
N TRP A 58 12.83 -5.75 8.35
CA TRP A 58 12.01 -4.75 9.02
C TRP A 58 10.57 -5.24 9.20
N LEU A 59 9.98 -5.84 8.15
CA LEU A 59 8.65 -6.44 8.20
C LEU A 59 8.58 -7.55 9.25
N HIS A 60 9.63 -8.37 9.36
CA HIS A 60 9.72 -9.44 10.35
C HIS A 60 9.74 -8.94 11.80
N GLN A 61 10.48 -7.86 12.07
CA GLN A 61 10.59 -7.26 13.40
C GLN A 61 9.31 -6.56 13.85
N ASN A 62 8.51 -6.03 12.91
CA ASN A 62 7.26 -5.34 13.20
C ASN A 62 6.02 -6.25 13.10
N GLU A 63 6.22 -7.58 13.13
CA GLU A 63 5.14 -8.58 13.03
C GLU A 63 4.35 -8.52 11.71
N MET A 64 4.87 -7.85 10.69
CA MET A 64 4.27 -7.66 9.36
C MET A 64 4.76 -8.73 8.36
N ARG A 65 4.98 -9.96 8.83
CA ARG A 65 5.58 -11.06 8.03
C ARG A 65 4.70 -11.53 6.88
N GLU A 66 3.39 -11.30 6.98
CA GLU A 66 2.40 -11.64 5.95
C GLU A 66 2.67 -10.90 4.63
N TYR A 67 3.39 -9.78 4.68
CA TYR A 67 3.75 -8.99 3.51
C TYR A 67 5.10 -9.39 2.89
N ILE A 68 5.83 -10.34 3.49
CA ILE A 68 7.07 -10.87 2.91
C ILE A 68 6.68 -11.71 1.70
N GLN A 69 7.08 -11.26 0.51
CA GLN A 69 6.87 -12.03 -0.71
C GLN A 69 7.74 -13.30 -0.64
N PRO A 70 7.20 -14.47 -1.03
CA PRO A 70 8.01 -15.67 -1.14
C PRO A 70 9.10 -15.41 -2.19
N GLU A 71 10.32 -15.84 -1.89
CA GLU A 71 11.39 -15.84 -2.87
C GLU A 71 10.94 -16.65 -4.09
N PRO A 72 11.07 -16.12 -5.32
CA PRO A 72 10.75 -16.88 -6.50
C PRO A 72 11.62 -18.14 -6.51
N SER A 73 10.98 -19.31 -6.61
CA SER A 73 11.72 -20.56 -6.69
C SER A 73 12.64 -20.51 -7.90
N LEU A 74 13.95 -20.61 -7.68
CA LEU A 74 14.94 -20.76 -8.77
C LEU A 74 14.80 -22.12 -9.48
N PHE A 75 14.00 -23.01 -8.92
CA PHE A 75 13.67 -24.31 -9.49
C PHE A 75 12.36 -24.20 -10.28
N PRO A 76 12.28 -24.86 -11.46
CA PRO A 76 11.03 -24.99 -12.20
C PRO A 76 9.95 -25.60 -11.30
N CYS A 77 8.69 -25.27 -11.56
CA CYS A 77 7.59 -25.92 -10.84
C CYS A 77 7.68 -27.45 -11.03
N GLU A 78 7.32 -28.25 -10.03
CA GLU A 78 7.30 -29.72 -10.16
C GLU A 78 6.52 -30.16 -11.41
N ASP A 79 5.46 -29.42 -11.75
CA ASP A 79 4.68 -29.61 -12.97
C ASP A 79 5.49 -29.41 -14.26
N GLU A 80 6.39 -28.43 -14.30
CA GLU A 80 7.27 -28.18 -15.45
C GLU A 80 8.36 -29.25 -15.58
N VAL A 81 8.91 -29.70 -14.44
CA VAL A 81 9.91 -30.77 -14.42
C VAL A 81 9.30 -32.11 -14.87
N ASN A 82 8.11 -32.44 -14.35
CA ASN A 82 7.39 -33.66 -14.73
C ASN A 82 7.00 -33.65 -16.21
N ALA A 83 6.51 -32.51 -16.72
CA ALA A 83 6.18 -32.39 -18.14
C ALA A 83 7.42 -32.54 -19.04
N ALA A 84 8.56 -31.96 -18.65
CA ALA A 84 9.81 -32.12 -19.40
C ALA A 84 10.32 -33.57 -19.38
N PHE A 85 10.16 -34.26 -18.25
CA PHE A 85 10.52 -35.66 -18.11
C PHE A 85 9.63 -36.58 -18.95
N ASP A 86 8.32 -36.34 -18.97
CA ASP A 86 7.36 -37.10 -19.78
C ASP A 86 7.64 -36.93 -21.28
N VAL A 87 7.96 -35.71 -21.73
CA VAL A 87 8.33 -35.43 -23.13
C VAL A 87 9.62 -36.16 -23.52
N ALA A 88 10.67 -36.10 -22.69
CA ALA A 88 11.93 -36.79 -22.95
C ALA A 88 11.73 -38.32 -23.03
N TRP A 89 10.91 -38.88 -22.14
CA TRP A 89 10.54 -40.30 -22.20
C TRP A 89 9.74 -40.68 -23.45
N GLN A 90 8.94 -39.75 -23.99
CA GLN A 90 8.19 -39.97 -25.23
C GLN A 90 9.10 -39.95 -26.46
N GLU A 91 10.13 -39.09 -26.48
CA GLU A 91 11.09 -38.94 -27.58
C GLU A 91 12.01 -40.16 -27.70
N ASP A 92 12.54 -40.65 -26.57
CA ASP A 92 13.40 -41.85 -26.54
C ASP A 92 12.65 -43.11 -27.04
N ALA A 93 11.34 -43.20 -26.79
CA ALA A 93 10.50 -44.31 -27.26
C ALA A 93 10.21 -44.26 -28.77
N ILE A 94 10.42 -43.12 -29.43
CA ILE A 94 10.23 -42.94 -30.88
C ILE A 94 11.53 -43.20 -31.65
N GLU A 95 12.71 -42.94 -31.05
CA GLU A 95 14.01 -43.20 -31.67
C GLU A 95 14.41 -44.69 -31.72
N GLU A 96 13.76 -45.58 -30.96
CA GLU A 96 14.04 -47.03 -30.95
C GLU A 96 13.25 -47.85 -32.01
N GLN A 97 12.49 -47.24 -32.93
CA GLN A 97 11.82 -47.93 -34.07
C GLN A 97 12.53 -47.71 -35.41
#